data_AF-A0A368N1E6-F1
#
_entry.id   AF-A0A368N1E6-F1
#
_cell.length_a   1.000
_cell.length_b   1.000
_cell.length_c   1.000
_cell.angle_alpha   90.00
_cell.angle_beta   90.00
_cell.angle_gamma   90.00
#
_symmetry.space_group_name_H-M   'P 1'
#
loop_
_entity.id
_entity.type
_entity.pdbx_description
1 polymer ?
#
loop_
_entity_poly.entity_id
_entity_poly.type
_entity_poly.pdbx_seq_one_letter_code
_entity_poly.pdbx_strand_id
1 'polypeptide(L)'
;MKKIVPLSVILVLASCNSGKSAYTLGNAEPIIDYPRSYQENEQMLQIQQVLKQQESETVYLWNGKVMTYKKFIEKMGEKKVKTVKTLTSPDEINALGFDNTKVKKIMVATN
;
A
#
# COMPACT_ATOMS: atom_id res chain seq x y z
N MET A 1 -51.00 27.77 12.47
CA MET A 1 -49.55 27.49 12.37
C MET A 1 -49.37 26.01 12.09
N LYS A 2 -49.02 25.64 10.85
CA LYS A 2 -48.92 24.25 10.38
C LYS A 2 -47.61 23.63 10.89
N LYS A 3 -47.72 22.61 11.74
CA LYS A 3 -46.59 21.78 12.16
C LYS A 3 -46.44 20.64 11.15
N ILE A 4 -45.35 20.65 10.40
CA ILE A 4 -44.98 19.59 9.46
C ILE A 4 -44.01 18.68 10.21
N VAL A 5 -44.45 17.46 10.49
CA VAL A 5 -43.63 16.38 11.04
C VAL A 5 -43.02 15.65 9.83
N PRO A 6 -41.70 15.51 9.70
CA PRO A 6 -41.13 14.64 8.68
C PRO A 6 -41.23 13.19 9.16
N LEU A 7 -42.15 12.47 8.52
CA LEU A 7 -42.29 11.02 8.61
C LEU A 7 -41.05 10.36 7.99
N SER A 8 -40.49 9.43 8.74
CA SER A 8 -39.40 8.53 8.44
C SER A 8 -39.50 7.88 7.05
N VAL A 9 -38.43 7.96 6.24
CA VAL A 9 -38.13 6.94 5.23
C VAL A 9 -36.66 6.59 5.34
N ILE A 10 -36.38 5.64 6.23
CA ILE A 10 -35.21 4.78 6.17
C ILE A 10 -35.39 3.94 4.91
N LEU A 11 -34.60 4.18 3.86
CA LEU A 11 -34.47 3.23 2.75
C LEU A 11 -33.17 2.46 2.95
N VAL A 12 -33.33 1.34 3.67
CA VAL A 12 -32.35 0.28 3.84
C VAL A 12 -31.96 -0.29 2.47
N LEU A 13 -30.66 -0.40 2.26
CA LEU A 13 -29.95 -1.49 1.57
C LEU A 13 -30.86 -2.61 1.03
N ALA A 14 -31.23 -2.52 -0.24
CA ALA A 14 -31.80 -3.63 -1.00
C ALA A 14 -31.30 -3.56 -2.44
N SER A 15 -30.11 -4.11 -2.68
CA SER A 15 -29.89 -5.15 -3.70
C SER A 15 -28.39 -5.27 -4.03
N CYS A 16 -27.71 -6.13 -3.28
CA CYS A 16 -26.71 -6.97 -3.91
C CYS A 16 -27.46 -8.08 -4.67
N ASN A 17 -27.04 -8.29 -5.92
CA ASN A 17 -27.09 -9.55 -6.66
C ASN A 17 -28.40 -9.93 -7.40
N SER A 18 -28.46 -9.63 -8.69
CA SER A 18 -28.65 -10.67 -9.73
C SER A 18 -28.30 -10.08 -11.10
N GLY A 19 -27.42 -10.78 -11.82
CA GLY A 19 -26.86 -10.33 -13.08
C GLY A 19 -27.87 -10.25 -14.22
N LYS A 20 -27.59 -9.33 -15.14
CA LYS A 20 -27.63 -9.51 -16.61
C LYS A 20 -27.29 -8.17 -17.24
N SER A 21 -26.06 -8.07 -17.76
CA SER A 21 -25.64 -7.00 -18.66
C SER A 21 -26.59 -6.93 -19.85
N ALA A 22 -27.31 -5.83 -19.97
CA ALA A 22 -27.96 -5.44 -21.21
C ALA A 22 -26.88 -4.90 -22.15
N TYR A 23 -26.22 -5.79 -22.89
CA TYR A 23 -25.40 -5.42 -24.03
C TYR A 23 -26.33 -4.89 -25.12
N THR A 24 -26.28 -3.58 -25.36
CA THR A 24 -26.95 -2.94 -26.48
C THR A 24 -26.31 -3.41 -27.80
N LEU A 25 -27.18 -3.93 -28.63
CA LEU A 25 -27.01 -4.41 -30.00
C LEU A 25 -26.44 -3.31 -30.91
N GLY A 26 -25.25 -3.49 -31.48
CA GLY A 26 -24.77 -2.70 -32.63
C GLY A 26 -23.28 -2.38 -32.65
N ASN A 27 -22.46 -3.39 -33.00
CA ASN A 27 -21.00 -3.41 -33.09
C ASN A 27 -20.31 -3.88 -31.81
N ALA A 28 -20.19 -5.20 -31.67
CA ALA A 28 -19.21 -5.77 -30.77
C ALA A 28 -17.83 -5.37 -31.29
N GLU A 29 -17.17 -4.42 -30.62
CA GLU A 29 -15.72 -4.33 -30.71
C GLU A 29 -15.16 -5.73 -30.48
N PRO A 30 -14.21 -6.22 -31.30
CA PRO A 30 -13.62 -7.52 -31.09
C PRO A 30 -13.13 -7.54 -29.64
N ILE A 31 -13.59 -8.51 -28.85
CA ILE A 31 -13.04 -8.76 -27.52
C ILE A 31 -11.59 -9.18 -27.79
N ILE A 32 -10.66 -8.23 -27.69
CA ILE A 32 -9.24 -8.50 -27.78
C ILE A 32 -8.88 -9.20 -26.47
N ASP A 33 -8.84 -10.54 -26.53
CA ASP A 33 -8.32 -11.37 -25.45
C ASP A 33 -6.81 -11.19 -25.42
N TYR A 34 -6.36 -10.12 -24.78
CA TYR A 34 -4.94 -9.92 -24.53
C TYR A 34 -4.46 -11.11 -23.70
N PRO A 35 -3.37 -11.78 -24.10
CA PRO A 35 -2.85 -12.88 -23.31
C PRO A 35 -2.59 -12.36 -21.89
N ARG A 36 -3.17 -13.03 -20.88
CA ARG A 36 -3.06 -12.65 -19.46
C ARG A 36 -1.61 -12.44 -19.02
N SER A 37 -0.67 -13.11 -19.68
CA SER A 37 0.77 -12.94 -19.48
C SER A 37 1.25 -11.49 -19.65
N TYR A 38 0.63 -10.69 -20.52
CA TYR A 38 1.00 -9.29 -20.72
C TYR A 38 0.56 -8.41 -19.54
N GLN A 39 -0.69 -8.57 -19.08
CA GLN A 39 -1.19 -7.86 -17.88
C GLN A 39 -0.46 -8.29 -16.61
N GLU A 40 -0.17 -9.58 -16.45
CA GLU A 40 0.62 -10.10 -15.33
C GLU A 40 2.06 -9.57 -15.34
N ASN A 41 2.68 -9.44 -16.52
CA ASN A 41 4.02 -8.85 -16.65
C ASN A 41 4.04 -7.36 -16.31
N GLU A 42 3.05 -6.57 -16.78
CA GLU A 42 2.97 -5.15 -16.43
C GLU A 42 2.74 -4.95 -14.92
N GLN A 43 1.90 -5.77 -14.30
CA GLN A 43 1.71 -5.75 -12.85
C GLN A 43 3.00 -6.11 -12.11
N MET A 44 3.74 -7.14 -12.57
CA MET A 44 5.04 -7.47 -11.99
C MET A 44 6.05 -6.33 -12.11
N LEU A 45 6.11 -5.66 -13.25
CA LEU A 45 7.00 -4.51 -13.47
C LEU A 45 6.66 -3.34 -12.54
N GLN A 46 5.36 -3.04 -12.39
CA GLN A 46 4.90 -2.01 -11.45
C GLN A 46 5.25 -2.36 -10.01
N ILE A 47 5.05 -3.62 -9.59
CA ILE A 47 5.43 -4.08 -8.24
C ILE A 47 6.94 -3.95 -8.03
N GLN A 48 7.77 -4.34 -9.00
CA GLN A 48 9.22 -4.19 -8.90
C GLN A 48 9.66 -2.72 -8.78
N GLN A 49 9.02 -1.81 -9.52
CA GLN A 49 9.31 -0.38 -9.44
C GLN A 49 8.96 0.18 -8.05
N VAL A 50 7.78 -0.18 -7.52
CA VAL A 50 7.36 0.23 -6.18
C VAL A 50 8.31 -0.31 -5.11
N LEU A 51 8.73 -1.57 -5.22
CA LEU A 51 9.68 -2.16 -4.28
C LEU A 51 11.05 -1.46 -4.32
N LYS A 52 11.58 -1.18 -5.51
CA LYS A 52 12.85 -0.42 -5.66
C LYS A 52 12.75 0.98 -5.07
N GLN A 53 11.62 1.66 -5.31
CA GLN A 53 11.40 2.99 -4.75
C GLN A 53 11.33 2.92 -3.22
N GLN A 54 10.61 1.96 -2.66
CA GLN A 54 10.54 1.75 -1.21
C GLN A 54 11.91 1.45 -0.59
N GLU A 55 12.73 0.62 -1.22
CA GLU A 55 14.10 0.36 -0.76
C GLU A 55 14.96 1.63 -0.78
N SER A 56 14.79 2.50 -1.78
CA SER A 56 15.54 3.76 -1.89
C SER A 56 15.12 4.80 -0.85
N GLU A 57 13.86 4.79 -0.44
CA GLU A 57 13.27 5.74 0.51
C GLU A 57 13.27 5.23 1.96
N THR A 58 13.71 3.99 2.19
CA THR A 58 13.72 3.34 3.51
C THR A 58 15.15 3.18 4.04
N VAL A 59 15.38 3.67 5.26
CA VAL A 59 16.64 3.43 5.99
C VAL A 59 16.43 2.36 7.05
N TYR A 60 17.38 1.43 7.15
CA TYR A 60 17.35 0.34 8.14
C TYR A 60 18.41 0.57 9.21
N LEU A 61 17.98 0.68 10.46
CA LEU A 61 18.83 0.90 11.63
C LEU A 61 18.79 -0.32 12.55
N TRP A 62 19.96 -0.89 12.85
CA TRP A 62 20.11 -1.93 13.87
C TRP A 62 20.94 -1.41 15.04
N ASN A 63 20.37 -1.36 16.25
CA ASN A 63 20.98 -0.75 17.42
C ASN A 63 21.54 0.67 17.11
N GLY A 64 20.77 1.46 16.34
CA GLY A 64 21.14 2.82 15.93
C GLY A 64 22.14 2.92 14.77
N LYS A 65 22.64 1.80 14.21
CA LYS A 65 23.58 1.80 13.07
C LYS A 65 22.87 1.52 11.76
N VAL A 66 23.12 2.35 10.74
CA VAL A 66 22.63 2.15 9.37
C VAL A 66 23.20 0.87 8.78
N MET A 67 22.35 0.11 8.11
CA MET A 67 22.73 -1.08 7.36
C MET A 67 21.85 -1.30 6.13
N THR A 68 22.28 -2.22 5.27
CA THR A 68 21.50 -2.63 4.11
C THR A 68 20.32 -3.51 4.52
N TYR A 69 19.25 -3.48 3.72
CA TYR A 69 18.07 -4.32 3.92
C TYR A 69 18.44 -5.80 4.13
N LYS A 70 19.31 -6.36 3.27
CA LYS A 70 19.76 -7.74 3.36
C LYS A 70 20.35 -8.08 4.73
N LYS A 71 21.29 -7.27 5.22
CA LYS A 71 21.93 -7.48 6.54
C LYS A 71 20.95 -7.26 7.69
N PHE A 72 19.99 -6.37 7.52
CA PHE A 72 18.95 -6.11 8.52
C PHE A 72 18.04 -7.33 8.70
N ILE A 73 17.59 -7.95 7.59
CA ILE A 73 16.77 -9.16 7.62
C ILE A 73 17.55 -10.37 8.15
N GLU A 74 18.79 -10.55 7.73
CA GLU A 74 19.67 -11.61 8.28
C GLU A 74 19.75 -11.50 9.81
N LYS A 75 19.99 -10.30 10.34
CA LYS A 75 20.05 -10.09 11.80
C LYS A 75 18.71 -10.24 12.52
N MET A 76 17.59 -9.87 11.88
CA MET A 76 16.25 -10.11 12.41
C MET A 76 15.98 -11.61 12.57
N GLY A 77 16.49 -12.46 11.67
CA GLY A 77 16.33 -13.91 11.74
C GLY A 77 17.29 -14.60 12.72
N GLU A 78 18.52 -14.11 12.85
CA GLU A 78 19.54 -14.73 13.71
C GLU A 78 19.46 -14.33 15.18
N LYS A 79 19.04 -13.09 15.48
CA LYS A 79 19.04 -12.54 16.84
C LYS A 79 17.64 -12.40 17.40
N LYS A 80 17.49 -12.60 18.71
CA LYS A 80 16.26 -12.21 19.43
C LYS A 80 16.12 -10.68 19.40
N VAL A 81 15.33 -10.19 18.47
CA VAL A 81 14.93 -8.78 18.38
C VAL A 81 14.04 -8.47 19.58
N LYS A 82 14.40 -7.46 20.37
CA LYS A 82 13.58 -7.00 21.51
C LYS A 82 12.52 -6.01 21.07
N THR A 83 12.84 -5.16 20.10
CA THR A 83 11.92 -4.10 19.65
C THR A 83 12.15 -3.79 18.19
N VAL A 84 11.05 -3.62 17.46
CA VAL A 84 11.02 -3.06 16.11
C VAL A 84 10.16 -1.81 16.15
N LYS A 85 10.68 -0.69 15.66
CA LYS A 85 9.95 0.55 15.49
C LYS A 85 10.04 0.97 14.03
N THR A 86 8.94 1.51 13.53
CA THR A 86 8.89 2.12 12.21
C THR A 86 8.59 3.59 12.40
N LEU A 87 9.47 4.45 11.90
CA LEU A 87 9.32 5.89 11.96
C LEU A 87 8.97 6.38 10.55
N THR A 88 7.88 7.12 10.46
CA THR A 88 7.39 7.76 9.23
C THR A 88 7.14 9.24 9.44
N SER A 89 7.20 9.72 10.69
CA SER A 89 7.02 11.13 11.01
C SER A 89 8.22 11.93 10.50
N PRO A 90 8.00 13.02 9.76
CA PRO A 90 9.07 13.91 9.33
C PRO A 90 9.94 14.44 10.46
N ASP A 91 9.33 14.78 11.60
CA ASP A 91 10.05 15.31 12.75
C ASP A 91 10.98 14.26 13.36
N GLU A 92 10.54 13.00 13.45
CA GLU A 92 11.35 11.90 13.97
C GLU A 92 12.49 11.54 13.01
N ILE A 93 12.23 11.59 11.70
CA ILE A 93 13.22 11.32 10.65
C ILE A 93 14.31 12.40 10.68
N ASN A 94 13.91 13.67 10.74
CA ASN A 94 14.83 14.81 10.84
C ASN A 94 15.62 14.80 12.16
N ALA A 95 14.98 14.41 13.28
CA ALA A 95 15.64 14.28 14.58
C ALA A 95 16.75 13.20 14.59
N LEU A 96 16.64 12.19 13.72
CA LEU A 96 17.68 11.18 13.51
C LEU A 96 18.76 11.62 12.49
N GLY A 97 18.67 12.84 11.97
CA GLY A 97 19.64 13.41 11.03
C GLY A 97 19.46 12.96 9.58
N PHE A 98 18.30 12.39 9.23
CA PHE A 98 17.98 12.01 7.86
C PHE A 98 17.14 13.08 7.17
N ASP A 99 17.40 13.31 5.89
CA ASP A 99 16.64 14.23 5.06
C ASP A 99 15.27 13.60 4.72
N ASN A 100 14.20 14.13 5.33
CA ASN A 100 12.83 13.65 5.08
C ASN A 100 12.36 13.82 3.62
N THR A 101 13.00 14.67 2.82
CA THR A 101 12.66 14.78 1.40
C THR A 101 13.02 13.51 0.63
N LYS A 102 14.09 12.82 1.04
CA LYS A 102 14.62 11.60 0.41
C LYS A 102 14.23 10.33 1.16
N VAL A 103 14.24 10.37 2.49
CA VAL A 103 13.91 9.24 3.35
C VAL A 103 12.49 9.41 3.87
N LYS A 104 11.60 8.50 3.49
CA LYS A 104 10.19 8.50 3.92
C LYS A 104 9.92 7.56 5.09
N LYS A 105 10.81 6.59 5.30
CA LYS A 105 10.63 5.56 6.32
C LYS A 105 11.96 5.17 6.94
N ILE A 106 11.96 4.96 8.25
CA ILE A 106 13.09 4.38 8.98
C ILE A 106 12.59 3.17 9.76
N MET A 107 13.21 2.01 9.55
CA MET A 107 12.96 0.82 10.34
C MET A 107 14.09 0.64 11.35
N VAL A 108 13.76 0.67 12.63
CA VAL A 108 14.70 0.54 13.74
C VAL A 108 14.46 -0.78 14.44
N ALA A 109 15.48 -1.62 14.51
CA ALA A 109 15.47 -2.84 15.32
C ALA A 109 16.53 -2.75 16.42
N THR A 110 16.15 -3.17 17.62
CA THR A 110 17.06 -3.26 18.77
C THR A 110 17.02 -4.63 19.41
N ASN A 111 18.17 -5.14 19.87
CA ASN A 111 18.32 -6.47 20.46
C ASN A 111 18.54 -6.47 21.98
#